data_AF-A0A2E2I7U6-F1
#
_entry.id   AF-A0A2E2I7U6-F1
#
_cell.length_a   1.000
_cell.length_b   1.000
_cell.length_c   1.000
_cell.angle_alpha   90.00
_cell.angle_beta   90.00
_cell.angle_gamma   90.00
#
_symmetry.space_group_name_H-M   'P 1'
#
loop_
_entity.id
_entity.type
_entity.pdbx_description
1 polymer ?
#
loop_
_entity_poly.entity_id
_entity_poly.type
_entity_poly.pdbx_seq_one_letter_code
_entity_poly.pdbx_strand_id
1 'polypeptide(L)'
;MNSMLKLSKMIFKERFKAGRMMVIWPLLFVFILFSTWGLSDPKANLPASLTIDSAYDVMYASTAFIIFSATMGAVLISFDGISRDRMTGVLELKLSQPINRTHSAIALVLGHSAAIIIPVITLNFL
;
A
#
# COMPACT_ATOMS: atom_id res chain seq x y z
N MET A 1 -11.96 22.45 4.67
CA MET A 1 -10.95 21.46 5.11
C MET A 1 -11.55 20.24 5.82
N ASN A 2 -12.36 20.42 6.88
CA ASN A 2 -12.87 19.29 7.69
C ASN A 2 -13.71 18.25 6.92
N SER A 3 -14.54 18.67 5.97
CA SER A 3 -15.38 17.74 5.19
C SER A 3 -14.56 16.85 4.24
N MET A 4 -13.49 17.40 3.67
CA MET A 4 -12.59 16.69 2.77
C MET A 4 -11.78 15.60 3.51
N LEU A 5 -11.27 15.92 4.70
CA LEU A 5 -10.55 14.96 5.54
C LEU A 5 -11.48 13.86 6.05
N LYS A 6 -12.73 14.19 6.41
CA LYS A 6 -13.74 13.19 6.78
C LYS A 6 -14.06 12.25 5.61
N LEU A 7 -14.20 12.78 4.40
CA LEU A 7 -14.43 11.98 3.19
C LEU A 7 -13.25 11.04 2.91
N SER A 8 -12.02 11.57 2.98
CA SER A 8 -10.79 10.78 2.83
C SER A 8 -10.71 9.64 3.87
N LYS A 9 -11.01 9.92 5.14
CA LYS A 9 -11.03 8.91 6.21
C LYS A 9 -12.10 7.83 5.99
N MET A 10 -13.26 8.22 5.46
CA MET A 10 -14.31 7.28 5.09
C MET A 10 -13.86 6.35 3.96
N ILE A 11 -13.31 6.92 2.88
CA ILE A 11 -12.75 6.17 1.75
C ILE A 11 -11.66 5.21 2.24
N PHE A 12 -10.75 5.69 3.10
CA PHE A 12 -9.72 4.86 3.72
C PHE A 12 -10.33 3.66 4.45
N LYS A 13 -11.32 3.88 5.33
CA LYS A 13 -11.93 2.81 6.13
C LYS A 13 -12.68 1.79 5.25
N GLU A 14 -13.35 2.25 4.21
CA GLU A 14 -14.04 1.40 3.25
C GLU A 14 -13.05 0.54 2.46
N ARG A 15 -11.97 1.14 1.95
CA ARG A 15 -10.93 0.41 1.21
C ARG A 15 -10.15 -0.54 2.11
N PHE A 16 -9.88 -0.17 3.35
CA PHE A 16 -9.22 -1.02 4.33
C PHE A 16 -10.02 -2.29 4.65
N LYS A 17 -11.36 -2.19 4.66
CA LYS A 17 -12.26 -3.33 4.90
C LYS A 17 -12.71 -4.06 3.64
N ALA A 18 -12.29 -3.60 2.45
CA ALA A 18 -12.71 -4.21 1.20
C ALA A 18 -12.16 -5.63 1.11
N GLY A 19 -12.95 -6.57 0.59
CA GLY A 19 -12.55 -7.99 0.53
C GLY A 19 -11.25 -8.26 -0.24
N ARG A 20 -10.85 -7.37 -1.15
CA ARG A 20 -9.56 -7.47 -1.89
C ARG A 20 -8.36 -7.05 -1.05
N MET A 21 -8.57 -6.16 -0.08
CA MET A 21 -7.56 -5.78 0.90
C MET A 21 -7.15 -6.98 1.77
N MET A 22 -8.05 -7.97 1.96
CA MET A 22 -7.70 -9.24 2.62
C MET A 22 -6.66 -10.06 1.85
N VAL A 23 -6.45 -9.85 0.55
CA VAL A 23 -5.41 -10.54 -0.24
C VAL A 23 -4.11 -9.74 -0.24
N ILE A 24 -4.21 -8.41 -0.33
CA ILE A 24 -3.05 -7.51 -0.35
C ILE A 24 -2.33 -7.52 1.02
N TRP A 25 -3.07 -7.61 2.13
CA TRP A 25 -2.48 -7.64 3.48
C TRP A 25 -1.52 -8.82 3.73
N PRO A 26 -1.93 -10.09 3.51
CA PRO A 26 -1.03 -11.22 3.60
C PRO A 26 0.15 -11.12 2.65
N LEU A 27 -0.07 -10.59 1.44
CA LEU A 27 1.01 -10.38 0.48
C LEU A 27 2.05 -9.40 1.04
N LEU A 28 1.64 -8.21 1.48
CA LEU A 28 2.54 -7.23 2.08
C LEU A 28 3.24 -7.78 3.33
N PHE A 29 2.50 -8.51 4.17
CA PHE A 29 3.03 -9.13 5.38
C PHE A 29 4.15 -10.13 5.05
N VAL A 30 3.92 -11.04 4.10
CA VAL A 30 4.93 -12.02 3.67
C VAL A 30 6.11 -11.31 3.00
N PHE A 31 5.90 -10.36 2.11
CA PHE A 31 7.03 -9.71 1.44
C PHE A 31 7.90 -8.87 2.39
N ILE A 32 7.32 -8.22 3.39
CA ILE A 32 8.06 -7.30 4.28
C ILE A 32 8.69 -8.07 5.45
N LEU A 33 7.92 -8.88 6.17
CA LEU A 33 8.43 -9.57 7.36
C LEU A 33 9.27 -10.79 7.01
N PHE A 34 8.84 -11.56 6.00
CA PHE A 34 9.55 -12.77 5.60
C PHE A 34 10.85 -12.44 4.84
N SER A 35 10.95 -11.29 4.16
CA SER A 35 12.24 -10.83 3.62
C SER A 35 13.21 -10.47 4.74
N THR A 36 12.78 -9.67 5.72
CA THR A 36 13.63 -9.25 6.83
C THR A 36 14.08 -10.43 7.69
N TRP A 37 13.16 -11.36 8.01
CA TRP A 37 13.47 -12.56 8.77
C TRP A 37 14.33 -13.55 7.98
N GLY A 38 13.95 -13.85 6.73
CA GLY A 38 14.65 -14.83 5.90
C GLY A 38 16.07 -14.40 5.49
N LEU A 39 16.28 -13.10 5.31
CA LEU A 39 17.59 -12.53 5.01
C LEU A 39 18.45 -12.31 6.27
N SER A 40 17.86 -12.41 7.46
CA SER A 40 18.59 -12.30 8.71
C SER A 40 19.30 -13.60 9.11
N ASP A 41 19.06 -14.74 8.43
CA ASP A 41 19.75 -16.00 8.73
C ASP A 41 21.18 -15.96 8.16
N PRO A 42 22.24 -16.03 9.01
CA PRO A 42 23.64 -16.01 8.56
C PRO A 42 24.03 -17.22 7.71
N LYS A 43 23.21 -18.29 7.70
CA LYS A 43 23.42 -19.48 6.87
C LYS A 43 22.68 -19.43 5.54
N ALA A 44 21.95 -18.34 5.26
CA ALA A 44 21.28 -18.16 4.00
C ALA A 44 22.32 -18.01 2.87
N ASN A 45 22.39 -19.00 1.99
CA ASN A 45 23.23 -18.93 0.79
C ASN A 45 22.55 -18.00 -0.23
N LEU A 46 22.87 -16.72 -0.15
CA LEU A 46 22.42 -15.74 -1.13
C LEU A 46 23.23 -15.86 -2.42
N PRO A 47 22.58 -15.88 -3.60
CA PRO A 47 23.29 -15.75 -4.85
C PRO A 47 23.97 -14.37 -4.92
N ALA A 48 25.17 -14.32 -5.53
CA ALA A 48 26.00 -13.12 -5.76
C ALA A 48 27.01 -12.70 -4.67
N SER A 49 27.57 -13.65 -3.88
CA SER A 49 28.66 -13.36 -2.91
C SER A 49 28.36 -12.25 -1.91
N LEU A 50 27.07 -11.96 -1.68
CA LEU A 50 26.65 -11.06 -0.60
C LEU A 50 26.83 -11.79 0.72
N THR A 51 27.88 -11.44 1.45
CA THR A 51 28.05 -11.85 2.84
C THR A 51 27.23 -10.91 3.70
N ILE A 52 26.12 -11.40 4.25
CA ILE A 52 25.35 -10.65 5.26
C ILE A 52 26.09 -10.79 6.58
N ASP A 53 26.89 -9.77 6.92
CA ASP A 53 27.71 -9.77 8.14
C ASP A 53 27.19 -8.72 9.16
N SER A 54 26.40 -7.75 8.68
CA SER A 54 25.81 -6.69 9.50
C SER A 54 24.31 -6.57 9.32
N ALA A 55 23.64 -6.07 10.36
CA ALA A 55 22.22 -5.68 10.30
C ALA A 55 21.93 -4.68 9.17
N TYR A 56 22.93 -3.87 8.79
CA TYR A 56 22.81 -2.94 7.68
C TYR A 56 22.61 -3.65 6.34
N ASP A 57 23.31 -4.76 6.10
CA ASP A 57 23.24 -5.51 4.85
C ASP A 57 21.87 -6.20 4.71
N VAL A 58 21.31 -6.68 5.82
CA VAL A 58 19.95 -7.20 5.90
C VAL A 58 18.93 -6.12 5.51
N MET A 59 19.07 -4.91 6.07
CA MET A 59 18.16 -3.79 5.76
C MET A 59 18.27 -3.38 4.28
N TYR A 60 19.49 -3.31 3.74
CA TYR A 60 19.72 -2.98 2.34
C TYR A 60 19.09 -4.01 1.40
N ALA A 61 19.33 -5.31 1.63
CA ALA A 61 18.76 -6.38 0.82
C ALA A 61 17.21 -6.44 0.93
N SER A 62 16.68 -6.23 2.14
CA SER A 62 15.23 -6.23 2.39
C SER A 62 14.53 -5.03 1.72
N THR A 63 15.24 -3.92 1.52
CA THR A 63 14.68 -2.70 0.89
C THR A 63 14.12 -2.99 -0.51
N ALA A 64 14.78 -3.83 -1.30
CA ALA A 64 14.29 -4.20 -2.63
C ALA A 64 12.91 -4.87 -2.57
N PHE A 65 12.72 -5.81 -1.63
CA PHE A 65 11.44 -6.50 -1.42
C PHE A 65 10.37 -5.56 -0.87
N ILE A 66 10.74 -4.67 0.06
CA ILE A 66 9.82 -3.68 0.63
C ILE A 66 9.33 -2.72 -0.46
N ILE A 67 10.22 -2.15 -1.27
CA ILE A 67 9.84 -1.25 -2.37
C ILE A 67 8.99 -1.98 -3.42
N PHE A 68 9.37 -3.20 -3.80
CA PHE A 68 8.60 -4.01 -4.74
C PHE A 68 7.18 -4.28 -4.24
N SER A 69 7.04 -4.70 -2.98
CA SER A 69 5.73 -4.97 -2.39
C SER A 69 4.88 -3.70 -2.25
N ALA A 70 5.48 -2.58 -1.83
CA ALA A 70 4.79 -1.30 -1.69
C ALA A 70 4.30 -0.76 -3.04
N THR A 71 5.13 -0.83 -4.08
CA THR A 71 4.76 -0.39 -5.44
C THR A 71 3.68 -1.28 -6.04
N MET A 72 3.78 -2.60 -5.88
CA MET A 72 2.73 -3.54 -6.32
C MET A 72 1.40 -3.26 -5.59
N GLY A 73 1.45 -3.10 -4.26
CA GLY A 73 0.28 -2.74 -3.47
C GLY A 73 -0.35 -1.41 -3.92
N ALA A 74 0.48 -0.41 -4.24
CA ALA A 74 0.03 0.87 -4.75
C ALA A 74 -0.70 0.76 -6.09
N VAL A 75 -0.16 -0.01 -7.03
CA VAL A 75 -0.77 -0.23 -8.35
C VAL A 75 -2.11 -0.95 -8.22
N LEU A 76 -2.18 -2.01 -7.41
CA LEU A 76 -3.42 -2.78 -7.22
C LEU A 76 -4.53 -1.93 -6.59
N ILE A 77 -4.21 -1.19 -5.52
CA ILE A 77 -5.19 -0.34 -4.84
C ILE A 77 -5.61 0.84 -5.73
N SER A 78 -4.70 1.41 -6.51
CA SER A 78 -5.02 2.49 -7.45
C SER A 78 -5.92 2.01 -8.59
N PHE A 79 -5.65 0.81 -9.12
CA PHE A 79 -6.48 0.19 -10.14
C PHE A 79 -7.91 -0.09 -9.63
N ASP A 80 -8.03 -0.73 -8.47
CA ASP A 80 -9.34 -1.00 -7.86
C ASP A 80 -10.07 0.28 -7.42
N GLY A 81 -9.30 1.32 -7.07
CA GLY A 81 -9.82 2.58 -6.55
C GLY A 81 -10.37 3.53 -7.61
N ILE A 82 -9.66 3.66 -8.73
CA ILE A 82 -9.93 4.66 -9.77
C ILE A 82 -10.29 3.98 -11.08
N SER A 83 -9.45 3.07 -11.56
CA SER A 83 -9.64 2.46 -12.90
C SER A 83 -10.90 1.63 -12.95
N ARG A 84 -11.19 0.82 -11.91
CA ARG A 84 -12.43 0.04 -11.83
C ARG A 84 -13.67 0.92 -11.68
N ASP A 85 -13.62 1.93 -10.81
CA ASP A 85 -14.71 2.88 -10.62
C ASP A 85 -15.01 3.65 -11.93
N ARG A 86 -13.98 3.92 -12.74
CA ARG A 86 -14.13 4.48 -14.08
C ARG A 86 -14.78 3.50 -15.05
N MET A 87 -14.29 2.25 -15.13
CA MET A 87 -14.86 1.24 -16.04
C MET A 87 -16.32 0.88 -15.72
N THR A 88 -16.71 1.00 -14.46
CA THR A 88 -18.08 0.70 -13.99
C THR A 88 -19.01 1.91 -14.04
N GLY A 89 -18.53 3.09 -14.47
CA GLY A 89 -19.30 4.34 -14.49
C GLY A 89 -19.56 4.97 -13.11
N VAL A 90 -19.16 4.29 -12.02
CA VAL A 90 -19.35 4.77 -10.64
C VAL A 90 -18.57 6.06 -10.36
N LEU A 91 -17.42 6.24 -11.01
CA LEU A 91 -16.60 7.44 -10.84
C LEU A 91 -17.33 8.70 -11.29
N GLU A 92 -18.11 8.63 -12.37
CA GLU A 92 -18.88 9.77 -12.89
C GLU A 92 -19.97 10.18 -11.90
N LEU A 93 -20.65 9.19 -11.30
CA LEU A 93 -21.63 9.41 -10.23
C LEU A 93 -21.02 10.01 -8.96
N LYS A 94 -19.79 9.62 -8.60
CA LYS A 94 -19.06 10.21 -7.46
C LYS A 94 -18.67 11.66 -7.72
N LEU A 95 -18.34 12.01 -8.96
CA LEU A 95 -17.93 13.35 -9.36
C LEU A 95 -19.11 14.31 -9.64
N SER A 96 -20.31 13.77 -9.84
CA SER A 96 -21.53 14.56 -10.03
C SER A 96 -22.19 15.01 -8.73
N GLN A 97 -21.68 14.58 -7.57
CA GLN A 97 -22.18 15.00 -6.26
C GLN A 97 -22.07 16.52 -6.08
N PRO A 98 -22.96 17.17 -5.30
CA PRO A 98 -22.94 18.60 -5.02
C PRO A 98 -21.82 18.97 -4.03
N ILE A 99 -20.60 18.57 -4.36
CA ILE A 99 -19.35 18.85 -3.66
C ILE A 99 -18.40 19.42 -4.72
N ASN A 100 -17.56 20.37 -4.33
CA ASN A 100 -16.53 20.88 -5.22
C ASN A 100 -15.63 19.74 -5.73
N ARG A 101 -15.53 19.60 -7.06
CA ARG A 101 -14.81 18.51 -7.74
C ARG A 101 -13.36 18.37 -7.29
N THR A 102 -12.67 19.49 -7.03
CA THR A 102 -11.28 19.47 -6.56
C THR A 102 -11.18 18.87 -5.16
N HIS A 103 -12.11 19.20 -4.25
CA HIS A 103 -12.12 18.62 -2.91
C HIS A 103 -12.42 17.12 -2.93
N SER A 104 -13.35 16.67 -3.78
CA SER A 104 -13.64 15.23 -3.97
C SER A 104 -12.45 14.48 -4.57
N ALA A 105 -11.78 15.05 -5.58
CA ALA A 105 -10.61 14.45 -6.20
C ALA A 105 -9.45 14.29 -5.21
N ILE A 106 -9.13 15.35 -4.44
CA ILE A 106 -8.03 15.27 -3.46
C ILE A 106 -8.39 14.29 -2.33
N ALA A 107 -9.64 14.25 -1.88
CA ALA A 107 -10.08 13.26 -0.88
C ALA A 107 -9.94 11.82 -1.37
N LEU A 108 -10.23 11.55 -2.66
CA LEU A 108 -10.00 10.25 -3.28
C LEU A 108 -8.51 9.90 -3.30
N VAL A 109 -7.65 10.82 -3.76
CA VAL A 109 -6.19 10.58 -3.81
C VAL A 109 -5.64 10.30 -2.42
N LEU A 110 -5.97 11.13 -1.42
CA LEU A 110 -5.51 10.96 -0.05
C LEU A 110 -6.04 9.68 0.61
N GLY A 111 -7.30 9.33 0.37
CA GLY A 111 -7.91 8.13 0.97
C GLY A 111 -7.28 6.85 0.44
N HIS A 112 -7.01 6.78 -0.87
CA HIS A 112 -6.36 5.62 -1.49
C HIS A 112 -4.86 5.55 -1.16
N SER A 113 -4.15 6.68 -1.16
CA SER A 113 -2.73 6.69 -0.78
C SER A 113 -2.52 6.30 0.68
N ALA A 114 -3.36 6.81 1.59
CA ALA A 114 -3.33 6.43 3.01
C ALA A 114 -3.60 4.93 3.20
N ALA A 115 -4.43 4.31 2.37
CA ALA A 115 -4.73 2.87 2.41
C ALA A 115 -3.51 1.99 2.11
N ILE A 116 -2.48 2.52 1.44
CA ILE A 116 -1.23 1.83 1.13
C ILE A 116 -0.14 2.22 2.14
N ILE A 117 0.03 3.53 2.37
CA ILE A 117 1.13 4.08 3.16
C ILE A 117 1.06 3.60 4.61
N ILE A 118 -0.15 3.63 5.21
CA ILE A 118 -0.33 3.24 6.61
C ILE A 118 0.08 1.78 6.86
N PRO A 119 -0.42 0.77 6.12
CA PRO A 119 0.00 -0.61 6.34
C PRO A 119 1.48 -0.85 6.04
N VAL A 120 2.04 -0.26 4.97
CA VAL A 120 3.46 -0.43 4.65
C VAL A 120 4.36 0.12 5.76
N ILE A 121 4.06 1.32 6.27
CA ILE A 121 4.79 1.90 7.40
C ILE A 121 4.62 1.02 8.66
N THR A 122 3.39 0.60 8.95
CA THR A 122 3.10 -0.22 10.14
C THR A 122 3.86 -1.54 10.11
N LEU A 123 3.92 -2.20 8.95
CA LEU A 123 4.64 -3.46 8.76
C LEU A 123 6.16 -3.27 8.80
N ASN A 124 6.67 -2.10 8.40
CA ASN A 124 8.10 -1.81 8.46
C ASN A 124 8.59 -1.51 9.89
N PHE A 125 7.70 -1.04 10.76
CA PHE A 125 8.00 -0.83 12.18
C PHE A 125 7.92 -2.10 13.04
N LEU A 126 7.31 -3.17 12.53
CA LEU A 126 7.18 -4.47 13.20
C LEU A 126 8.37 -5.37 12.87
#